data_AF-A0A224A258-F1
#
_entry.id   AF-A0A224A258-F1
#
_cell.length_a   1.000
_cell.length_b   1.000
_cell.length_c   1.000
_cell.angle_alpha   90.00
_cell.angle_beta   90.00
_cell.angle_gamma   90.00
#
_symmetry.space_group_name_H-M   'P 1'
#
loop_
_entity.id
_entity.type
_entity.pdbx_description
1 polymer ?
#
loop_
_entity_poly.entity_id
_entity_poly.type
_entity_poly.pdbx_seq_one_letter_code
_entity_poly.pdbx_strand_id
1 'polypeptide(L)'
;MSFNLFLFFLMVLLLIFFFNTKVHYMRAFLILESLILTALLISFYILSLLQVEPFMFLLLLTFAVGEAGLGLSLLLTYIKITGSDQINNNWF
;
A
#
# COMPACT_ATOMS: atom_id res chain seq x y z
N MET A 1 17.47 10.06 -11.90
CA MET A 1 17.63 10.50 -10.49
C MET A 1 16.53 11.42 -10.00
N SER A 2 16.23 12.55 -10.68
CA SER A 2 15.15 13.46 -10.27
C SER A 2 13.78 12.80 -10.15
N PHE A 3 13.44 11.88 -11.07
CA PHE A 3 12.17 11.16 -11.04
C PHE A 3 11.99 10.29 -9.78
N ASN A 4 13.02 9.55 -9.36
CA ASN A 4 12.95 8.77 -8.12
C ASN A 4 12.81 9.66 -6.88
N LEU A 5 13.50 10.81 -6.85
CA LEU A 5 13.36 11.76 -5.75
C LEU A 5 11.92 12.28 -5.64
N PHE A 6 11.28 12.55 -6.78
CA PHE A 6 9.86 12.91 -6.81
C PHE A 6 8.96 11.78 -6.30
N LEU A 7 9.20 10.52 -6.74
CA LEU A 7 8.45 9.37 -6.25
C LEU A 7 8.63 9.13 -4.74
N PHE A 8 9.85 9.30 -4.22
CA PHE A 8 10.11 9.21 -2.78
C PHE A 8 9.37 10.30 -2.00
N PHE A 9 9.36 11.54 -2.50
CA PHE A 9 8.59 12.62 -1.88
C PHE A 9 7.10 12.31 -1.86
N LEU A 10 6.56 11.78 -2.97
CA LEU A 10 5.17 11.35 -3.06
C LEU A 10 4.86 10.22 -2.07
N MET A 11 5.79 9.26 -1.88
CA MET A 11 5.63 8.19 -0.89
C MET A 11 5.55 8.73 0.55
N VAL A 12 6.35 9.74 0.89
CA VAL A 12 6.28 10.42 2.20
C VAL A 12 4.95 11.13 2.38
N LEU A 13 4.45 11.82 1.35
CA LEU A 13 3.12 12.46 1.39
C LEU A 13 1.99 11.45 1.60
N LEU A 14 2.03 10.33 0.88
CA LEU A 14 1.05 9.26 1.02
C LEU A 14 1.06 8.64 2.43
N LEU A 15 2.24 8.47 3.04
CA LEU A 15 2.37 8.03 4.43
C LEU A 15 1.70 9.02 5.40
N ILE A 16 1.89 10.32 5.19
CA ILE A 16 1.22 11.36 6.01
C ILE A 16 -0.30 11.29 5.86
N PHE A 17 -0.80 11.06 4.65
CA PHE A 17 -2.24 10.88 4.42
C PHE A 17 -2.76 9.58 5.05
N PHE A 18 -1.98 8.50 5.02
CA PHE A 18 -2.34 7.24 5.65
C PHE A 18 -2.60 7.42 7.15
N PHE A 19 -1.67 8.04 7.88
CA PHE A 19 -1.85 8.29 9.32
C PHE A 19 -3.00 9.24 9.66
N ASN A 20 -3.44 10.07 8.71
CA ASN A 20 -4.58 10.98 8.90
C ASN A 20 -5.94 10.31 8.61
N THR A 21 -5.98 9.10 8.06
CA THR A 21 -7.26 8.41 7.83
C THR A 21 -7.80 7.81 9.13
N LYS A 22 -8.91 8.37 9.63
CA LYS A 22 -9.55 7.93 10.89
C LYS A 22 -10.98 7.42 10.76
N VAL A 23 -11.57 7.44 9.55
CA VAL A 23 -13.04 7.26 9.41
C VAL A 23 -13.42 5.92 8.78
N HIS A 24 -12.74 5.50 7.71
CA HIS A 24 -13.12 4.31 6.94
C HIS A 24 -11.90 3.46 6.60
N TYR A 25 -11.95 2.16 6.86
CA TYR A 25 -10.85 1.26 6.52
C TYR A 25 -10.65 1.18 5.00
N MET A 26 -11.71 1.26 4.19
CA MET A 26 -11.58 1.28 2.72
C MET A 26 -10.72 2.45 2.22
N ARG A 27 -10.78 3.61 2.88
CA ARG A 27 -9.90 4.75 2.52
C ARG A 27 -8.46 4.47 2.89
N ALA A 28 -8.21 3.83 4.03
CA ALA A 28 -6.87 3.42 4.43
C ALA A 28 -6.29 2.39 3.45
N PHE A 29 -7.10 1.42 2.98
CA PHE A 29 -6.69 0.44 1.98
C PHE A 29 -6.32 1.07 0.63
N LEU A 30 -7.09 2.04 0.13
CA LEU A 30 -6.76 2.75 -1.12
C LEU A 30 -5.43 3.51 -1.03
N ILE A 31 -5.16 4.13 0.12
CA ILE A 31 -3.87 4.81 0.35
C ILE A 31 -2.74 3.78 0.45
N LEU A 32 -2.97 2.65 1.12
CA LEU A 32 -1.98 1.57 1.23
C LEU A 32 -1.66 0.96 -0.15
N GLU A 33 -2.66 0.77 -1.01
CA GLU A 33 -2.46 0.30 -2.39
C GLU A 33 -1.62 1.30 -3.18
N SER A 34 -1.90 2.61 -3.06
CA SER A 34 -1.09 3.64 -3.70
C SER A 34 0.36 3.66 -3.20
N LEU A 35 0.58 3.37 -1.90
CA LEU A 35 1.93 3.24 -1.32
C LEU A 35 2.67 2.05 -1.92
N ILE A 36 2.06 0.86 -1.97
CA ILE A 36 2.66 -0.35 -2.52
C ILE A 36 2.99 -0.16 -4.02
N LEU A 37 2.11 0.50 -4.76
CA LEU A 37 2.31 0.77 -6.19
C LEU A 37 3.49 1.75 -6.41
N THR A 38 3.63 2.78 -5.59
CA THR A 38 4.79 3.69 -5.66
C THR A 38 6.09 3.01 -5.27
N ALA A 39 6.08 2.13 -4.27
CA ALA A 39 7.23 1.33 -3.88
C ALA A 39 7.65 0.35 -4.99
N LEU A 40 6.68 -0.30 -5.66
CA LEU A 40 6.92 -1.15 -6.82
C LEU A 40 7.58 -0.38 -7.97
N LEU A 41 7.09 0.83 -8.28
CA LEU A 41 7.66 1.70 -9.32
C LEU A 41 9.13 2.08 -9.01
N ILE A 42 9.42 2.43 -7.75
CA ILE A 42 10.78 2.72 -7.30
C ILE A 42 11.65 1.46 -7.45
N SER A 43 11.16 0.29 -7.01
CA SER A 43 11.90 -0.97 -7.10
C SER A 43 12.21 -1.35 -8.55
N PHE A 44 11.27 -1.17 -9.48
CA PHE A 44 11.46 -1.43 -10.90
C PHE A 44 12.56 -0.54 -11.50
N TYR A 45 12.56 0.75 -11.15
CA TYR A 45 13.60 1.67 -11.63
C TYR A 45 14.98 1.31 -11.07
N ILE A 46 15.07 0.91 -9.80
CA ILE A 46 16.34 0.49 -9.18
C ILE A 46 16.85 -0.82 -9.80
N LEU A 47 15.97 -1.81 -9.98
CA LEU A 47 16.31 -3.10 -10.59
C LEU A 47 16.75 -2.95 -12.05
N SER A 48 16.11 -2.06 -12.81
CA SER A 48 16.51 -1.79 -14.20
C SER A 48 17.86 -1.09 -14.32
N LEU A 49 18.22 -0.20 -13.38
CA LEU A 49 19.56 0.39 -13.30
C LEU A 49 20.64 -0.64 -12.97
N LEU A 50 20.33 -1.60 -12.09
CA LEU A 50 21.26 -2.65 -11.65
C LEU A 50 21.36 -3.81 -12.66
N GLN A 51 20.60 -3.78 -13.77
CA GLN A 51 20.51 -4.86 -14.76
C GLN A 51 20.25 -6.24 -14.12
N VAL A 52 19.45 -6.27 -13.05
CA VAL A 52 19.09 -7.51 -12.36
C VAL A 52 18.04 -8.25 -13.17
N GLU A 53 18.08 -9.58 -13.12
CA GLU A 53 17.05 -10.44 -13.69
C GLU A 53 15.63 -10.02 -13.28
N PRO A 54 14.67 -9.94 -14.23
CA PRO A 54 13.30 -9.49 -13.96
C PRO A 54 12.54 -10.41 -12.99
N PHE A 55 13.07 -11.60 -12.69
CA PHE A 55 12.52 -12.53 -11.72
C PHE A 55 12.36 -11.91 -10.32
N MET A 56 13.31 -11.08 -9.87
CA MET A 56 13.23 -10.48 -8.54
C MET A 56 12.08 -9.46 -8.43
N PHE A 57 11.78 -8.74 -9.52
CA PHE A 57 10.61 -7.86 -9.59
C PHE A 57 9.31 -8.66 -9.56
N LEU A 58 9.23 -9.77 -10.31
CA LEU A 58 8.06 -10.66 -10.33
C LEU A 58 7.76 -11.24 -8.94
N LEU A 59 8.81 -11.68 -8.22
CA LEU A 59 8.67 -12.15 -6.84
C LEU A 59 8.15 -11.04 -5.91
N LEU A 60 8.64 -9.81 -6.05
CA LEU A 60 8.15 -8.69 -5.24
C LEU A 60 6.68 -8.36 -5.55
N LEU A 61 6.28 -8.48 -6.81
CA LEU A 61 4.90 -8.28 -7.26
C LEU A 61 3.95 -9.35 -6.69
N THR A 62 4.35 -10.63 -6.62
CA THR A 62 3.48 -11.68 -6.05
C THR A 62 3.23 -11.48 -4.57
N PHE A 63 4.24 -11.06 -3.79
CA PHE A 63 4.05 -10.72 -2.39
C PHE A 63 3.16 -9.49 -2.19
N ALA A 64 3.34 -8.45 -3.01
CA ALA A 64 2.51 -7.24 -2.96
C ALA A 64 1.02 -7.54 -3.20
N VAL A 65 0.69 -8.35 -4.21
CA VAL A 65 -0.70 -8.75 -4.49
C VAL A 65 -1.24 -9.68 -3.40
N GLY A 66 -0.40 -10.57 -2.86
CA GLY A 66 -0.77 -11.47 -1.75
C GLY A 66 -1.16 -10.73 -0.48
N GLU A 67 -0.40 -9.71 -0.08
CA GLU A 67 -0.71 -8.85 1.08
C GLU A 67 -2.04 -8.11 0.89
N ALA A 68 -2.28 -7.53 -0.29
CA ALA A 68 -3.54 -6.84 -0.59
C ALA A 68 -4.75 -7.79 -0.52
N GLY A 69 -4.61 -9.02 -1.05
CA GLY A 69 -5.65 -10.05 -0.98
C GLY A 69 -5.97 -10.48 0.46
N LEU A 70 -4.95 -10.66 1.30
CA LEU A 70 -5.13 -10.95 2.72
C LEU A 70 -5.80 -9.78 3.45
N GLY A 71 -5.38 -8.54 3.17
CA GLY A 71 -5.98 -7.34 3.75
C GLY A 71 -7.47 -7.18 3.45
N LEU A 72 -7.88 -7.39 2.20
CA LEU A 72 -9.30 -7.36 1.81
C LEU A 72 -10.12 -8.48 2.47
N SER A 73 -9.54 -9.67 2.62
CA SER A 73 -10.21 -10.79 3.27
C SER A 73 -10.54 -10.47 4.74
N LEU A 74 -9.62 -9.80 5.45
CA LEU A 74 -9.81 -9.34 6.81
C LEU A 74 -10.88 -8.25 6.89
N LEU A 75 -10.86 -7.27 6.00
CA LEU A 75 -11.88 -6.21 5.95
C LEU A 75 -13.28 -6.79 5.74
N LEU A 76 -13.42 -7.77 4.85
CA LEU A 76 -14.71 -8.45 4.65
C LEU A 76 -15.18 -9.19 5.91
N THR A 77 -14.28 -9.82 6.66
CA THR A 77 -14.66 -10.43 7.95
C THR A 77 -15.03 -9.38 9.00
N TYR A 78 -14.34 -8.25 9.02
CA TYR A 78 -14.65 -7.14 9.93
C TYR A 78 -16.03 -6.53 9.65
N ILE A 79 -16.36 -6.29 8.38
CA ILE A 79 -17.68 -5.78 7.98
C ILE A 79 -18.78 -6.78 8.35
N LYS A 80 -18.53 -8.09 8.20
CA LYS A 80 -19.50 -9.13 8.62
C LYS A 80 -19.78 -9.11 10.12
N ILE A 81 -18.81 -8.73 10.95
CA ILE A 81 -18.94 -8.72 12.42
C ILE A 81 -19.54 -7.40 12.91
N THR A 82 -19.09 -6.26 12.38
CA THR A 82 -19.45 -4.92 12.89
C THR A 82 -20.55 -4.23 12.10
N GLY A 83 -20.92 -4.76 10.92
CA GLY A 83 -21.94 -4.19 10.05
C GLY A 83 -21.55 -2.87 9.37
N SER A 84 -20.37 -2.31 9.66
CA SER A 84 -19.91 -1.04 9.08
C SER A 84 -18.40 -1.05 8.82
N ASP A 85 -17.96 -0.29 7.81
CA ASP A 85 -16.54 -0.08 7.50
C ASP A 85 -15.91 1.06 8.36
N GLN A 86 -16.59 1.48 9.43
CA GLN A 86 -16.10 2.58 10.25
C GLN A 86 -14.97 2.12 11.17
N ILE A 87 -13.91 2.92 11.20
CA ILE A 87 -12.84 2.81 12.20
C ILE A 87 -13.40 3.41 13.48
N ASN A 88 -14.16 2.62 14.24
CA ASN A 88 -14.70 3.10 15.51
C ASN A 88 -13.58 3.07 16.56
N ASN A 89 -13.18 4.25 17.04
CA ASN A 89 -12.23 4.37 18.14
C ASN A 89 -12.94 4.01 19.44
N ASN A 90 -13.05 2.73 19.76
CA ASN A 90 -13.62 2.24 21.01
C ASN A 90 -12.70 2.46 22.24
N TRP A 91 -11.77 3.42 22.13
CA TRP A 91 -10.73 3.77 23.11
C TRP A 91 -10.91 5.19 23.66
N PHE A 92 -12.17 5.63 23.82
CA PHE A 92 -12.60 6.63 24.80
C PHE A 92 -13.93 6.23 25.40
#